data_AF-A0A954LFV7-F1
#
_entry.id   AF-A0A954LFV7-F1
#
_cell.length_a   1.000
_cell.length_b   1.000
_cell.length_c   1.000
_cell.angle_alpha   90.00
_cell.angle_beta   90.00
_cell.angle_gamma   90.00
#
_symmetry.space_group_name_H-M   'P 1'
#
loop_
_entity.id
_entity.type
_entity.pdbx_description
1 polymer ?
#
loop_
_entity_poly.entity_id
_entity_poly.type
_entity_poly.pdbx_seq_one_letter_code
_entity_poly.pdbx_strand_id
1 'polypeptide(L)'
;MRKVSKQILGLFCTLLVLPAIVLYRLEAALLGADRVFPGWSQLFSLIPGLTGIHLRHAFLRQVLRHCGPDACVSFGTLFSHPGASVGRSVYIGNYCSIGDVTLEDDVLIASHVSVMNGCRQHGTDRLDIPVREQQGEYPPITIGKDSWIGERAT
;
A
#
# COMPACT_ATOMS: atom_id res chain seq x y z
N MET A 1 4.36 -12.20 -21.59
CA MET A 1 4.06 -13.51 -20.95
C MET A 1 2.65 -13.93 -21.31
N ARG A 2 2.41 -15.22 -21.59
CA ARG A 2 1.04 -15.74 -21.78
C ARG A 2 0.24 -15.57 -20.47
N LYS A 3 -1.05 -15.24 -20.57
CA LYS A 3 -1.95 -14.99 -19.41
C LYS A 3 -1.89 -16.10 -18.35
N VAL A 4 -1.84 -17.35 -18.81
CA VAL A 4 -1.70 -18.55 -17.97
C VAL A 4 -0.43 -18.52 -17.11
N SER A 5 0.70 -18.10 -17.68
CA SER A 5 1.98 -18.03 -16.95
C SER A 5 1.92 -17.01 -15.80
N LYS A 6 1.25 -15.86 -16.01
CA LYS A 6 1.05 -14.86 -14.95
C LYS A 6 0.17 -15.42 -13.82
N GLN A 7 -0.87 -16.19 -14.15
CA GLN A 7 -1.76 -16.80 -13.16
C GLN A 7 -1.04 -17.88 -12.34
N ILE A 8 -0.25 -18.74 -12.99
CA ILE A 8 0.55 -19.76 -12.30
C ILE A 8 1.56 -19.10 -11.35
N LEU A 9 2.27 -18.07 -11.81
CA LEU A 9 3.20 -17.32 -10.97
C LEU A 9 2.50 -16.67 -9.78
N GLY A 10 1.34 -16.04 -10.01
CA GLY A 10 0.55 -15.42 -8.95
C GLY A 10 0.07 -16.44 -7.91
N LEU A 11 -0.38 -17.62 -8.33
CA LEU A 11 -0.76 -18.71 -7.43
C LEU A 11 0.42 -19.21 -6.62
N PHE A 12 1.55 -19.48 -7.29
CA PHE A 12 2.79 -19.90 -6.64
C PHE A 12 3.25 -18.90 -5.58
N CYS A 13 3.32 -17.62 -5.91
CA CYS A 13 3.65 -16.56 -4.96
C CYS A 13 2.66 -16.50 -3.80
N THR A 14 1.35 -16.66 -4.06
CA THR A 14 0.32 -16.69 -3.01
C THR A 14 0.54 -17.84 -2.03
N LEU A 15 0.87 -19.04 -2.53
CA LEU A 15 1.19 -20.19 -1.70
C LEU A 15 2.45 -19.95 -0.85
N LEU A 16 3.48 -19.31 -1.42
CA LEU A 16 4.69 -18.96 -0.68
C LEU A 16 4.44 -17.96 0.46
N VAL A 17 3.58 -16.96 0.23
CA VAL A 17 3.28 -15.93 1.25
C VAL A 17 2.14 -16.35 2.20
N LEU A 18 1.54 -17.52 2.00
CA LEU A 18 0.42 -18.00 2.81
C LEU A 18 0.71 -18.01 4.33
N PRO A 19 1.89 -18.47 4.81
CA PRO A 19 2.21 -18.42 6.23
C PRO A 19 2.19 -16.99 6.78
N ALA A 20 2.73 -16.03 6.02
CA ALA A 20 2.72 -14.62 6.38
C ALA A 20 1.29 -14.04 6.44
N ILE A 21 0.43 -14.42 5.48
CA ILE A 21 -0.98 -14.01 5.48
C ILE A 21 -1.71 -14.55 6.72
N VAL A 22 -1.50 -15.82 7.07
CA VAL A 22 -2.12 -16.43 8.25
C VAL A 22 -1.66 -15.73 9.52
N LEU A 23 -0.35 -15.50 9.69
CA LEU A 23 0.19 -14.78 10.83
C LEU A 23 -0.36 -13.35 10.92
N TYR A 24 -0.35 -12.60 9.82
CA TYR A 24 -0.95 -11.26 9.76
C TYR A 24 -2.43 -11.28 10.19
N ARG A 25 -3.23 -12.23 9.70
CA ARG A 25 -4.66 -12.33 10.04
C ARG A 25 -4.88 -12.62 11.52
N LEU A 26 -4.05 -13.49 12.12
CA LEU A 26 -4.10 -13.78 13.56
C LEU A 26 -3.74 -12.55 14.39
N GLU A 27 -2.62 -11.90 14.06
CA GLU A 27 -2.18 -10.67 14.74
C GLU A 27 -3.21 -9.54 14.59
N ALA A 28 -3.76 -9.35 13.39
CA ALA A 28 -4.78 -8.34 13.11
C ALA A 28 -6.07 -8.59 13.90
N ALA A 29 -6.46 -9.86 14.09
CA ALA A 29 -7.62 -10.21 14.92
C ALA A 29 -7.39 -9.96 16.42
N LEU A 30 -6.15 -10.10 16.90
CA LEU A 30 -5.80 -9.93 18.31
C LEU A 30 -5.49 -8.48 18.68
N LEU A 31 -4.78 -7.75 17.81
CA LEU A 31 -4.20 -6.45 18.11
C LEU A 31 -4.80 -5.30 17.27
N GLY A 32 -5.58 -5.62 16.24
CA GLY A 32 -6.14 -4.66 15.29
C GLY A 32 -5.27 -4.50 14.03
N ALA A 33 -5.92 -4.53 12.87
CA ALA A 33 -5.26 -4.52 11.56
C ALA A 33 -4.38 -3.28 11.32
N ASP A 34 -4.86 -2.09 11.71
CA ASP A 34 -4.13 -0.82 11.51
C ASP A 34 -2.83 -0.76 12.31
N ARG A 35 -2.75 -1.47 13.45
CA ARG A 35 -1.54 -1.49 14.29
C ARG A 35 -0.47 -2.41 13.73
N VAL A 36 -0.85 -3.55 13.17
CA VAL A 36 0.09 -4.61 12.76
C VAL A 36 0.49 -4.50 11.30
N PHE A 37 -0.41 -4.00 10.43
CA PHE A 37 -0.18 -3.91 8.99
C PHE A 37 1.09 -3.15 8.59
N PRO A 38 1.46 -2.00 9.20
CA PRO A 38 2.67 -1.27 8.80
C PRO A 38 3.95 -2.12 8.86
N GLY A 39 4.10 -2.95 9.90
CA GLY A 39 5.25 -3.83 10.05
C GLY A 39 5.33 -4.89 8.95
N TRP A 40 4.18 -5.45 8.55
CA TRP A 40 4.11 -6.38 7.42
C TRP A 40 4.38 -5.69 6.07
N SER A 41 3.87 -4.47 5.88
CA SER A 41 4.19 -3.68 4.67
C SER A 41 5.69 -3.43 4.56
N GLN A 42 6.36 -3.09 5.66
CA GLN A 42 7.82 -2.91 5.71
C GLN A 42 8.56 -4.22 5.41
N LEU A 43 8.17 -5.33 6.05
CA LEU A 43 8.82 -6.63 5.83
C LEU A 43 8.81 -7.02 4.34
N PHE A 44 7.67 -6.89 3.66
CA PHE A 44 7.57 -7.20 2.24
C PHE A 44 8.22 -6.13 1.34
N SER A 45 8.42 -4.89 1.82
CA SER A 45 9.14 -3.87 1.06
C SER A 45 10.64 -4.14 0.95
N LEU A 46 11.22 -4.93 1.86
CA LEU A 46 12.65 -5.26 1.90
C LEU A 46 13.10 -6.26 0.84
N ILE A 47 12.18 -6.96 0.16
CA ILE A 47 12.53 -7.92 -0.89
C ILE A 47 12.72 -7.17 -2.22
N PRO A 48 13.92 -7.18 -2.84
CA PRO A 48 14.21 -6.40 -4.04
C PRO A 48 13.82 -7.12 -5.34
N GLY A 49 13.87 -6.37 -6.44
CA GLY A 49 13.74 -6.87 -7.80
C GLY A 49 12.37 -7.47 -8.13
N LEU A 50 12.32 -8.23 -9.22
CA LEU A 50 11.09 -8.84 -9.75
C LEU A 50 10.46 -9.83 -8.75
N THR A 51 11.30 -10.60 -8.04
CA THR A 51 10.84 -11.51 -6.99
C THR A 51 10.07 -10.75 -5.90
N GLY A 52 10.62 -9.62 -5.45
CA GLY A 52 9.97 -8.77 -4.47
C GLY A 52 8.64 -8.19 -4.96
N ILE A 53 8.57 -7.75 -6.22
CA ILE A 53 7.33 -7.24 -6.82
C ILE A 53 6.22 -8.29 -6.75
N HIS A 54 6.51 -9.54 -7.14
CA HIS A 54 5.50 -10.60 -7.16
C HIS A 54 5.08 -11.07 -5.76
N LEU A 55 6.02 -11.23 -4.82
CA LEU A 55 5.70 -11.64 -3.45
C LEU A 55 4.92 -10.55 -2.70
N ARG A 56 5.35 -9.29 -2.83
CA ARG A 56 4.64 -8.14 -2.25
C ARG A 56 3.24 -8.01 -2.82
N HIS A 57 3.09 -8.11 -4.14
CA HIS A 57 1.77 -8.08 -4.79
C HIS A 57 0.87 -9.21 -4.29
N ALA A 58 1.39 -10.45 -4.22
CA ALA A 58 0.64 -11.59 -3.72
C ALA A 58 0.17 -11.40 -2.27
N PHE A 59 1.01 -10.86 -1.40
CA PHE A 59 0.65 -10.53 -0.02
C PHE A 59 -0.40 -9.41 0.03
N LEU A 60 -0.12 -8.25 -0.59
CA LEU A 60 -1.02 -7.08 -0.59
C LEU A 60 -2.41 -7.41 -1.13
N ARG A 61 -2.51 -8.28 -2.13
CA ARG A 61 -3.78 -8.74 -2.68
C ARG A 61 -4.67 -9.49 -1.68
N GLN A 62 -4.10 -9.99 -0.60
CA GLN A 62 -4.81 -10.73 0.45
C GLN A 62 -5.09 -9.87 1.68
N VAL A 63 -4.48 -8.70 1.83
CA VAL A 63 -4.51 -7.91 3.06
C VAL A 63 -5.01 -6.48 2.89
N LEU A 64 -4.85 -5.87 1.71
CA LEU A 64 -5.46 -4.59 1.39
C LEU A 64 -6.97 -4.74 1.18
N ARG A 65 -7.73 -3.65 1.35
CA ARG A 65 -9.15 -3.58 1.01
C ARG A 65 -9.39 -4.02 -0.44
N HIS A 66 -8.55 -3.55 -1.36
CA HIS A 66 -8.53 -3.99 -2.74
C HIS A 66 -7.14 -3.89 -3.35
N CYS A 67 -6.76 -4.85 -4.17
CA CYS A 67 -5.56 -4.78 -5.00
C CYS A 67 -5.80 -5.52 -6.33
N GLY A 68 -5.68 -4.79 -7.43
CA GLY A 68 -5.87 -5.31 -8.78
C GLY A 68 -4.95 -6.50 -9.09
N PRO A 69 -5.39 -7.45 -9.93
CA PRO A 69 -4.64 -8.67 -10.25
C PRO A 69 -3.30 -8.43 -10.97
N ASP A 70 -3.09 -7.22 -11.50
CA ASP A 70 -1.93 -6.81 -12.29
C ASP A 70 -1.28 -5.52 -11.78
N ALA A 71 -1.68 -5.04 -10.59
CA ALA A 71 -1.03 -3.92 -9.93
C ALA A 71 0.46 -4.23 -9.64
N CYS A 72 1.31 -3.23 -9.80
CA CYS A 72 2.73 -3.32 -9.55
C CYS A 72 3.11 -2.40 -8.38
N VAL A 73 3.65 -2.97 -7.32
CA VAL A 73 4.18 -2.23 -6.17
C VAL A 73 5.68 -2.46 -6.11
N SER A 74 6.46 -1.44 -6.44
CA SER A 74 7.91 -1.55 -6.57
C SER A 74 8.64 -1.52 -5.21
N PHE A 75 9.96 -1.69 -5.24
CA PHE A 75 10.80 -1.90 -4.05
C PHE A 75 10.72 -0.73 -3.08
N GLY A 76 10.73 -1.03 -1.77
CA GLY A 76 10.73 0.00 -0.73
C GLY A 76 9.43 0.80 -0.59
N THR A 77 8.39 0.52 -1.39
CA THR A 77 7.09 1.19 -1.23
C THR A 77 6.34 0.65 -0.01
N LEU A 78 5.82 1.57 0.79
CA LEU A 78 5.16 1.32 2.06
C LEU A 78 3.69 1.75 1.98
N PHE A 79 2.81 0.90 2.49
CA PHE A 79 1.44 1.25 2.81
C PHE A 79 1.33 1.42 4.32
N SER A 80 0.68 2.49 4.75
CA SER A 80 0.47 2.77 6.17
C SER A 80 -0.77 2.07 6.74
N HIS A 81 -1.78 1.79 5.91
CA HIS A 81 -3.07 1.24 6.34
C HIS A 81 -3.52 0.10 5.41
N PRO A 82 -4.17 -0.95 5.95
CA PRO A 82 -4.76 -2.01 5.13
C PRO A 82 -6.01 -1.52 4.37
N GLY A 83 -6.55 -0.34 4.71
CA GLY A 83 -7.72 0.28 4.07
C GLY A 83 -7.52 0.68 2.60
N ALA A 84 -6.26 0.81 2.15
CA ALA A 84 -5.95 1.26 0.81
C ALA A 84 -6.55 0.36 -0.28
N SER A 85 -6.95 0.97 -1.38
CA SER A 85 -7.52 0.30 -2.55
C SER A 85 -6.71 0.65 -3.79
N VAL A 86 -6.20 -0.38 -4.46
CA VAL A 86 -5.34 -0.25 -5.64
C VAL A 86 -6.03 -0.92 -6.83
N GLY A 87 -6.38 -0.14 -7.84
CA GLY A 87 -7.07 -0.60 -9.04
C GLY A 87 -6.23 -1.52 -9.95
N ARG A 88 -6.77 -1.79 -11.13
CA ARG A 88 -6.11 -2.58 -12.19
C ARG A 88 -5.07 -1.73 -12.91
N SER A 89 -4.04 -2.39 -13.46
CA SER A 89 -2.93 -1.74 -14.18
C SER A 89 -2.20 -0.65 -13.40
N VAL A 90 -2.43 -0.51 -12.08
CA VAL A 90 -1.76 0.53 -11.28
C VAL A 90 -0.28 0.22 -11.16
N TYR A 91 0.55 1.22 -11.40
CA TYR A 91 1.99 1.15 -11.16
C TYR A 91 2.38 2.10 -10.04
N ILE A 92 3.09 1.60 -9.04
CA ILE A 92 3.69 2.40 -7.97
C ILE A 92 5.21 2.18 -8.00
N GLY A 93 5.94 3.27 -8.20
CA GLY A 93 7.40 3.31 -8.25
C GLY A 93 8.06 2.95 -6.94
N ASN A 94 9.39 3.06 -6.89
CA ASN A 94 10.15 2.68 -5.70
C ASN A 94 9.99 3.70 -4.58
N TYR A 95 10.12 3.24 -3.33
CA TYR A 95 10.21 4.10 -2.14
C TYR A 95 9.05 5.12 -2.00
N CYS A 96 7.84 4.72 -2.37
CA CYS A 96 6.66 5.55 -2.16
C CYS A 96 6.08 5.32 -0.76
N SER A 97 5.43 6.35 -0.23
CA SER A 97 4.69 6.30 1.03
C SER A 97 3.21 6.47 0.74
N ILE A 98 2.42 5.42 0.93
CA ILE A 98 1.01 5.37 0.55
C ILE A 98 0.12 5.32 1.80
N GLY A 99 -0.78 6.30 1.90
CA GLY A 99 -1.79 6.46 2.95
C GLY A 99 -2.94 5.45 2.86
N ASP A 100 -4.02 5.73 3.60
CA ASP A 100 -5.33 5.11 3.34
C ASP A 100 -5.98 5.82 2.14
N VAL A 101 -5.67 5.35 0.93
CA VAL A 101 -6.05 6.01 -0.32
C VAL A 101 -6.76 5.05 -1.28
N THR A 102 -7.50 5.61 -2.22
CA THR A 102 -8.01 4.90 -3.40
C THR A 102 -7.22 5.33 -4.62
N LEU A 103 -6.54 4.37 -5.25
CA LEU A 103 -5.92 4.53 -6.56
C LEU A 103 -6.81 3.82 -7.57
N GLU A 104 -7.42 4.55 -8.49
CA GLU A 104 -8.27 3.97 -9.52
C GLU A 104 -7.46 3.22 -10.58
N ASP A 105 -8.15 2.61 -11.55
CA ASP A 105 -7.52 1.88 -12.65
C ASP A 105 -6.53 2.77 -13.42
N ASP A 106 -5.47 2.17 -13.97
CA ASP A 106 -4.49 2.82 -14.86
C ASP A 106 -3.73 4.01 -14.23
N VAL A 107 -3.73 4.15 -12.89
CA VAL A 107 -2.91 5.15 -12.19
C VAL A 107 -1.42 4.78 -12.22
N LEU A 108 -0.59 5.76 -12.57
CA LEU A 108 0.88 5.64 -12.58
C LEU A 108 1.50 6.59 -11.55
N ILE A 109 2.23 6.04 -10.60
CA ILE A 109 2.95 6.79 -9.57
C ILE A 109 4.45 6.52 -9.75
N ALA A 110 5.23 7.58 -10.01
CA ALA A 110 6.68 7.48 -10.11
C ALA A 110 7.33 7.20 -8.73
N SER A 111 8.66 7.09 -8.68
CA SER A 111 9.37 6.81 -7.43
C SER A 111 9.32 7.98 -6.44
N HIS A 112 9.51 7.69 -5.16
CA HIS A 112 9.63 8.68 -4.07
C HIS A 112 8.40 9.59 -3.90
N VAL A 113 7.22 9.15 -4.33
CA VAL A 113 5.98 9.91 -4.13
C VAL A 113 5.38 9.59 -2.77
N SER A 114 4.89 10.62 -2.08
CA SER A 114 4.15 10.45 -0.82
C SER A 114 2.68 10.85 -1.03
N VAL A 115 1.77 9.88 -0.94
CA VAL A 115 0.32 10.12 -1.02
C VAL A 115 -0.26 9.93 0.38
N MET A 116 -0.25 11.00 1.18
CA MET A 116 -0.75 11.01 2.57
C MET A 116 -2.16 11.57 2.63
N ASN A 117 -2.97 11.24 3.65
CA ASN A 117 -4.37 11.71 3.86
C ASN A 117 -4.51 13.23 4.12
N GLY A 118 -3.81 14.06 3.37
CA GLY A 118 -3.90 15.52 3.36
C GLY A 118 -3.15 16.18 4.50
N CYS A 119 -3.09 17.52 4.44
CA CYS A 119 -2.36 18.34 5.41
C CYS A 119 -3.02 18.43 6.80
N ARG A 120 -4.20 17.80 6.98
CA ARG A 120 -5.01 17.91 8.20
C ARG A 120 -4.82 16.76 9.18
N GLN A 121 -3.87 15.84 8.93
CA GLN A 121 -3.56 14.73 9.84
C GLN A 121 -3.13 15.17 11.24
N HIS A 122 -2.77 16.44 11.41
CA HIS A 122 -2.50 17.05 12.71
C HIS A 122 -3.39 18.28 12.91
N GLY A 123 -4.02 18.38 14.07
CA GLY A 123 -4.69 19.61 14.50
C GLY A 123 -3.66 20.70 14.78
N THR A 124 -3.96 21.93 14.40
CA THR A 124 -3.09 23.10 14.62
C THR A 124 -3.79 24.28 15.28
N ASP A 125 -5.08 24.13 15.62
CA ASP A 125 -5.92 25.23 16.11
C ASP A 125 -5.61 25.61 17.58
N ARG A 126 -5.06 24.69 18.37
CA ARG A 126 -4.77 24.90 19.79
C ARG A 126 -3.32 25.35 19.96
N LEU A 127 -3.13 26.54 20.54
CA LEU A 127 -1.79 27.10 20.81
C LEU A 127 -1.25 26.72 22.20
N ASP A 128 -2.07 26.09 23.04
CA ASP A 128 -1.79 25.78 24.44
C ASP A 128 -1.41 24.32 24.70
N ILE A 129 -1.50 23.45 23.68
CA ILE A 129 -1.05 22.05 23.74
C ILE A 129 -0.18 21.69 22.53
N PRO A 130 0.81 20.79 22.67
CA PRO A 130 1.66 20.36 21.56
C PRO A 130 0.86 19.73 20.40
N VAL A 131 1.29 19.92 19.15
CA VAL A 131 0.63 19.37 17.94
C VAL A 131 0.36 17.86 18.03
N ARG A 132 1.25 17.08 18.66
CA ARG A 132 1.08 15.62 18.83
C ARG A 132 -0.13 15.23 19.68
N GLU A 133 -0.63 16.15 20.52
CA GLU A 133 -1.79 15.95 21.40
C GLU A 133 -3.08 16.52 20.78
N GLN A 134 -2.96 17.19 19.62
CA GLN A 134 -4.09 17.76 18.89
C GLN A 134 -4.64 16.73 17.90
N GLN A 135 -5.97 16.55 17.92
CA GLN A 135 -6.65 15.64 17.00
C GLN A 135 -6.58 16.18 15.56
N GLY A 136 -6.20 15.32 14.62
CA GLY A 136 -6.27 15.60 13.19
C GLY A 136 -7.47 14.97 12.50
N GLU A 137 -7.61 15.28 11.22
CA GLU A 137 -8.55 14.68 10.29
C GLU A 137 -7.82 13.75 9.30
N TYR A 138 -8.47 12.66 8.93
CA TYR A 138 -7.99 11.71 7.93
C TYR A 138 -8.98 11.64 6.75
N PRO A 139 -9.06 12.70 5.93
CA PRO A 139 -9.94 12.69 4.77
C PRO A 139 -9.54 11.57 3.81
N PRO A 140 -10.53 10.92 3.16
CA PRO A 140 -10.24 9.96 2.10
C PRO A 140 -9.61 10.68 0.91
N ILE A 141 -8.61 10.04 0.30
CA ILE A 141 -7.98 10.53 -0.92
C ILE A 141 -8.22 9.55 -2.05
N THR A 142 -8.60 10.09 -3.21
CA THR A 142 -8.74 9.33 -4.44
C THR A 142 -7.84 9.94 -5.52
N ILE A 143 -6.97 9.12 -6.10
CA ILE A 143 -6.27 9.46 -7.34
C ILE A 143 -7.07 8.84 -8.48
N GLY A 144 -7.61 9.71 -9.32
CA GLY A 144 -8.53 9.33 -10.40
C GLY A 144 -7.87 8.50 -11.49
N LYS A 145 -8.68 7.75 -12.22
CA LYS A 145 -8.29 6.87 -13.31
C LYS A 145 -7.40 7.59 -14.33
N ASP A 146 -6.43 6.86 -14.89
CA ASP A 146 -5.54 7.33 -15.97
C ASP A 146 -4.72 8.60 -15.58
N SER A 147 -4.43 8.73 -14.27
CA SER A 147 -3.58 9.80 -13.77
C SER A 147 -2.11 9.36 -13.71
N TRP A 148 -1.21 10.31 -13.94
CA TRP A 148 0.22 10.13 -13.72
C TRP A 148 0.77 11.14 -12.71
N ILE A 149 1.45 10.64 -11.68
CA ILE A 149 2.11 11.43 -10.65
C ILE A 149 3.63 11.34 -10.83
N GLY A 150 4.25 12.49 -11.05
CA GLY A 150 5.69 12.63 -11.27
C GLY A 150 6.55 12.30 -10.06
N GLU A 151 7.84 12.05 -10.30
CA GLU A 151 8.79 11.64 -9.25
C GLU A 151 8.89 12.71 -8.14
N ARG A 152 8.95 12.27 -6.88
CA ARG A 152 9.06 13.15 -5.69
C ARG A 152 7.91 14.15 -5.47
N ALA A 153 6.76 13.95 -6.10
CA ALA A 153 5.56 14.71 -5.76
C ALA A 153 5.06 14.36 -4.33
N THR A 154 4.40 15.33 -3.69
CA THR A 154 3.74 15.21 -2.38
C THR A 154 2.39 15.91 -2.41
#